data_AF-A0A661JAM7-F1
#
_entry.id   AF-A0A661JAM7-F1
#
_cell.length_a   1.000
_cell.length_b   1.000
_cell.length_c   1.000
_cell.angle_alpha   90.00
_cell.angle_beta   90.00
_cell.angle_gamma   90.00
#
_symmetry.space_group_name_H-M   'P 1'
#
loop_
_entity.id
_entity.type
_entity.pdbx_description
1 polymer ?
#
loop_
_entity_poly.entity_id
_entity_poly.type
_entity_poly.pdbx_seq_one_letter_code
_entity_poly.pdbx_strand_id
1 'polypeptide(L)'
;EDFDPYPGCFLKEDLDEKIYRSCEMLAIEYLSEGDREGCRESLNNIVLSRIEALPKFDPFQNLLALQRDWEEMMTHTRGISELRDMILEE
;
A
#
# COMPACT_ATOMS: atom_id res chain seq x y z
N GLU A 1 15.87 13.70 -2.56
CA GLU A 1 15.13 14.74 -3.32
C GLU A 1 14.15 14.13 -4.31
N ASP A 2 14.51 13.08 -5.05
CA ASP A 2 13.73 12.51 -6.15
C ASP A 2 12.24 12.20 -5.87
N PHE A 3 11.88 11.93 -4.61
CA PHE A 3 10.50 11.64 -4.22
C PHE A 3 9.81 12.79 -3.47
N ASP A 4 10.50 13.88 -3.14
CA ASP A 4 9.90 15.01 -2.44
C ASP A 4 9.19 15.97 -3.42
N PRO A 5 8.03 16.56 -3.05
CA PRO A 5 7.37 16.44 -1.74
C PRO A 5 6.48 15.19 -1.61
N TYR A 6 5.87 14.74 -2.71
CA TYR A 6 5.05 13.52 -2.75
C TYR A 6 5.68 12.52 -3.72
N PRO A 7 5.85 11.23 -3.34
CA PRO A 7 5.41 10.59 -2.09
C PRO A 7 6.44 10.63 -0.94
N GLY A 8 7.58 11.29 -1.12
CA GLY A 8 8.73 11.27 -0.23
C GLY A 8 8.43 11.72 1.20
N CYS A 9 7.44 12.59 1.41
CA CYS A 9 6.97 12.96 2.75
C CYS A 9 6.45 11.78 3.58
N PHE A 10 5.98 10.70 2.96
CA PHE A 10 5.51 9.47 3.63
C PHE A 10 6.63 8.47 3.92
N LEU A 11 7.85 8.76 3.48
CA LEU A 11 9.01 7.87 3.69
C LEU A 11 9.95 8.40 4.77
N LYS A 12 9.58 9.50 5.42
CA LYS A 12 10.38 10.17 6.44
C LYS A 12 10.07 9.62 7.83
N GLU A 13 11.06 9.67 8.71
CA GLU A 13 10.96 9.21 10.10
C GLU A 13 9.91 9.99 10.92
N ASP A 14 9.52 11.19 10.46
CA ASP A 14 8.53 12.04 11.13
C ASP A 14 7.08 11.75 10.75
N LEU A 15 6.81 10.70 9.94
CA LEU A 15 5.47 10.34 9.50
C LEU A 15 4.54 10.00 10.68
N ASP A 16 5.03 9.18 11.63
CA ASP A 16 4.22 8.72 12.75
C ASP A 16 3.76 9.89 13.63
N GLU A 17 4.64 10.86 13.88
CA GLU A 17 4.31 12.07 14.64
C GLU A 17 3.31 12.94 13.89
N LYS A 18 3.45 13.09 12.56
CA LYS A 18 2.49 13.82 11.73
C LYS A 18 1.09 13.20 11.78
N ILE A 19 0.99 11.89 11.63
CA ILE A 19 -0.28 11.17 11.73
C ILE A 19 -0.90 11.39 13.12
N TYR A 20 -0.11 11.19 14.18
CA TYR A 20 -0.57 11.39 15.55
C TYR A 20 -1.14 12.80 15.76
N ARG A 21 -0.38 13.85 15.39
CA ARG A 21 -0.78 15.24 15.61
C ARG A 21 -1.99 15.65 14.79
N SER A 22 -2.07 15.23 13.53
CA SER A 22 -3.22 15.53 12.69
C SER A 22 -4.49 14.86 13.22
N CYS A 23 -4.42 13.59 13.61
CA CYS A 23 -5.57 12.87 14.18
C CYS A 23 -5.98 13.41 15.56
N GLU A 24 -5.03 13.78 16.42
CA GLU A 24 -5.30 14.42 17.72
C GLU A 24 -6.04 15.76 17.53
N MET A 25 -5.59 16.59 16.59
CA MET A 25 -6.21 17.87 16.27
C MET A 25 -7.64 17.69 15.75
N LEU A 26 -7.85 16.78 14.80
CA LEU A 26 -9.18 16.45 14.26
C LEU A 26 -10.11 15.90 15.34
N ALA A 27 -9.61 15.06 16.25
CA ALA A 27 -10.42 14.51 17.32
C ALA A 27 -10.96 15.61 18.25
N ILE A 28 -10.13 16.62 18.55
CA ILE A 28 -10.53 17.78 19.37
C ILE A 28 -11.56 18.65 18.62
N GLU A 29 -11.33 18.89 17.33
CA GLU A 29 -12.24 19.67 16.48
C GLU A 29 -13.62 19.02 16.41
N TYR A 30 -13.69 17.72 16.06
CA TYR A 30 -14.94 16.97 16.03
C TYR A 30 -15.65 16.95 17.40
N LEU A 31 -14.90 16.81 18.50
CA LEU A 31 -15.47 16.88 19.83
C LEU A 31 -16.09 18.25 20.12
N SER A 32 -15.45 19.33 19.67
CA SER A 32 -15.94 20.71 19.85
C SER A 32 -17.22 20.98 19.06
N GLU A 33 -17.39 20.33 17.91
CA GLU A 33 -18.58 20.40 17.06
C GLU A 33 -19.71 19.46 17.51
N GLY A 34 -19.44 18.60 18.50
CA GLY A 34 -20.39 17.60 19.00
C GLY A 34 -20.42 16.30 18.18
N ASP A 35 -19.52 16.15 17.21
CA ASP A 35 -19.33 14.92 16.44
C ASP A 35 -18.50 13.91 17.21
N ARG A 36 -19.19 13.11 18.03
CA ARG A 36 -18.54 12.03 18.79
C ARG A 36 -17.98 10.93 17.91
N GLU A 37 -18.57 10.71 16.74
CA GLU A 37 -18.16 9.63 15.84
C GLU A 37 -16.89 10.01 15.09
N GLY A 38 -16.82 11.22 14.54
CA GLY A 38 -15.59 11.77 13.94
C GLY A 38 -14.44 11.80 14.94
N CYS A 39 -14.71 12.19 16.20
CA CYS A 39 -13.73 12.14 17.27
C CYS A 39 -13.22 10.71 17.52
N ARG A 40 -14.13 9.74 17.64
CA ARG A 40 -13.82 8.32 17.86
C ARG A 40 -12.97 7.75 16.73
N GLU A 41 -13.35 7.98 15.48
CA GLU A 41 -12.62 7.46 14.32
C GLU A 41 -11.26 8.14 14.14
N SER A 42 -11.13 9.43 14.46
CA SER A 42 -9.82 10.11 14.46
C SER A 42 -8.85 9.50 15.46
N LEU A 43 -9.33 9.16 16.67
CA LEU A 43 -8.52 8.45 17.66
C LEU A 43 -8.21 7.01 17.21
N ASN A 44 -9.16 6.34 16.56
CA ASN A 44 -8.97 4.99 16.01
C ASN A 44 -7.86 4.97 14.95
N ASN A 45 -7.78 5.98 14.09
CA ASN A 45 -6.73 6.10 13.08
C ASN A 45 -5.31 6.11 13.67
N ILE A 46 -5.10 6.71 14.84
CA ILE A 46 -3.81 6.67 15.56
C ILE A 46 -3.44 5.25 15.97
N VAL A 47 -4.43 4.46 16.39
CA VAL A 47 -4.22 3.05 16.77
C VAL A 47 -3.89 2.22 15.53
N LEU A 48 -4.67 2.37 14.46
CA LEU A 48 -4.45 1.67 13.20
C LEU A 48 -3.08 1.99 12.60
N SER A 49 -2.64 3.25 12.63
CA SER A 49 -1.34 3.64 12.09
C SER A 49 -0.17 3.00 12.84
N ARG A 50 -0.31 2.73 14.14
CA ARG A 50 0.75 2.13 14.96
C ARG A 50 0.75 0.60 14.94
N ILE A 51 -0.42 -0.01 14.84
CA ILE A 51 -0.59 -1.46 15.04
C ILE A 51 -0.81 -2.19 13.73
N GLU A 52 -1.62 -1.64 12.83
CA GLU A 52 -2.08 -2.34 11.62
C GLU A 52 -1.37 -1.91 10.34
N ALA A 53 -0.78 -0.71 10.31
CA ALA A 53 -0.14 -0.19 9.11
C ALA A 53 1.13 -0.96 8.71
N LEU A 54 1.73 -1.73 9.63
CA LEU A 54 2.86 -2.59 9.32
C LEU A 54 2.35 -3.87 8.61
N PRO A 55 2.76 -4.11 7.35
CA PRO A 55 2.30 -5.29 6.63
C PRO A 55 2.79 -6.56 7.32
N LYS A 56 1.89 -7.55 7.44
CA LYS A 56 2.18 -8.86 8.07
C LYS A 56 3.14 -9.73 7.26
N PHE A 57 3.46 -9.31 6.04
CA PHE A 57 4.35 -9.96 5.10
C PHE A 57 5.29 -8.91 4.52
N ASP A 58 6.42 -9.34 3.96
CA ASP A 58 7.35 -8.45 3.25
C ASP A 58 6.76 -8.09 1.88
N PRO A 59 6.31 -6.84 1.65
CA PRO A 59 5.67 -6.47 0.38
C PRO A 59 6.64 -6.51 -0.79
N PHE A 60 7.93 -6.24 -0.54
CA PHE A 60 8.95 -6.25 -1.57
C PHE A 60 9.23 -7.67 -2.03
N GLN A 61 9.35 -8.63 -1.10
CA GLN A 61 9.50 -10.04 -1.46
C GLN A 61 8.29 -10.57 -2.24
N ASN A 62 7.08 -10.20 -1.84
CA ASN A 62 5.87 -10.58 -2.58
C ASN A 62 5.83 -9.97 -3.99
N LEU A 63 6.32 -8.74 -4.18
CA LEU A 63 6.45 -8.14 -5.50
C LEU A 63 7.44 -8.92 -6.37
N LEU A 64 8.58 -9.33 -5.83
CA LEU A 64 9.56 -10.15 -6.56
C LEU A 64 9.00 -11.52 -6.94
N ALA A 65 8.25 -12.16 -6.03
CA ALA A 65 7.56 -13.42 -6.31
C ALA A 65 6.55 -13.24 -7.45
N LEU A 66 5.72 -12.19 -7.38
CA LEU A 66 4.76 -11.86 -8.42
C LEU A 66 5.43 -11.64 -9.79
N GLN A 67 6.56 -10.94 -9.83
CA GLN A 67 7.32 -10.73 -11.07
C GLN A 67 7.80 -12.04 -11.67
N ARG A 68 8.32 -12.95 -10.86
CA ARG A 68 8.77 -14.28 -11.32
C ARG A 68 7.62 -15.12 -11.84
N ASP A 69 6.52 -15.19 -11.09
CA ASP A 69 5.33 -15.95 -11.49
C ASP A 69 4.76 -15.42 -12.81
N TRP A 70 4.79 -14.09 -13.00
CA TRP A 70 4.41 -13.45 -14.24
C TRP A 70 5.33 -13.82 -15.41
N GLU A 71 6.65 -13.76 -15.23
CA GLU A 71 7.63 -14.13 -16.24
C GLU A 71 7.48 -15.60 -16.68
N GLU A 72 7.27 -16.50 -15.71
CA GLU A 72 7.03 -17.92 -15.97
C GLU A 72 5.73 -18.11 -16.77
N MET A 73 4.63 -17.46 -16.36
CA MET A 73 3.35 -17.51 -17.07
C MET A 73 3.48 -17.01 -18.52
N MET A 74 4.16 -15.89 -18.73
CA MET A 74 4.38 -15.32 -20.06
C MET A 74 5.21 -16.25 -20.95
N THR A 75 6.22 -16.90 -20.37
CA THR A 75 7.07 -17.87 -21.08
C THR A 75 6.28 -19.10 -21.50
N HIS A 76 5.49 -19.67 -20.59
CA HIS A 76 4.60 -20.79 -20.90
C HIS A 76 3.58 -20.45 -22.00
N THR A 77 2.93 -19.28 -21.89
CA THR A 77 1.92 -18.84 -22.86
C THR A 77 2.52 -18.63 -24.24
N ARG A 78 3.73 -18.06 -24.31
CA ARG A 78 4.45 -17.89 -25.58
C ARG A 78 4.74 -19.24 -26.24
N GLY A 79 5.28 -20.20 -25.50
CA GLY A 79 5.56 -21.54 -26.02
C GLY A 79 4.31 -22.27 -26.54
N ILE A 80 3.16 -22.08 -25.90
CA ILE A 80 1.87 -22.61 -26.39
C ILE A 80 1.46 -21.96 -27.72
N SER A 81 1.62 -20.65 -27.86
CA SER A 81 1.31 -19.95 -29.11
C SER A 81 2.22 -20.43 -30.24
N GLU A 82 3.53 -20.54 -29.99
CA GLU A 82 4.52 -21.01 -30.97
C GLU A 82 4.21 -22.44 -31.44
N LEU A 83 3.90 -23.35 -30.50
CA LEU A 83 3.48 -24.72 -30.84
C LEU A 83 2.19 -24.76 -31.66
N ARG A 84 1.20 -23.93 -31.32
CA ARG A 84 -0.06 -23.83 -32.09
C ARG A 84 0.22 -23.38 -33.51
N ASP A 85 1.05 -22.35 -33.67
CA ASP A 85 1.34 -21.78 -34.98
C ASP A 85 2.13 -22.78 -35.84
N MET A 86 3.05 -23.56 -35.25
CA MET A 86 3.73 -24.68 -35.93
C MET A 86 2.78 -25.78 -36.42
N ILE A 87 1.76 -26.14 -35.64
CA ILE A 87 0.78 -27.18 -36.01
C ILE A 87 -0.20 -26.68 -37.09
N LEU A 88 -0.46 -25.37 -37.16
CA LEU A 88 -1.38 -24.78 -38.12
C LEU A 88 -0.72 -24.42 -39.47
N GLU A 89 0.62 -24.39 -39.53
CA GLU A 89 1.39 -24.17 -40.76
C GLU A 89 1.78 -25.48 -41.50
N GLU A 90 1.49 -26.67 -40.94
CA GLU A 90 1.52 -27.99 -41.61
C GLU A 90 0.18 -28.35 -42.27
#